data_AF-A0AB37IKU4-F1
#
_entry.id   AF-A0AB37IKU4-F1
#
_cell.length_a   1.000
_cell.length_b   1.000
_cell.length_c   1.000
_cell.angle_alpha   90.00
_cell.angle_beta   90.00
_cell.angle_gamma   90.00
#
_symmetry.space_group_name_H-M   'P 1'
#
loop_
_entity.id
_entity.type
_entity.pdbx_description
1 polymer ?
#
loop_
_entity_poly.entity_id
_entity_poly.type
_entity_poly.pdbx_seq_one_letter_code
_entity_poly.pdbx_strand_id
1 'polypeptide(L)' 'MTLKQQVLIALVKKGWSQRELARRMGISITYLRDIFIEKRKPKERLKQIEELLDIKLEVDSSNQPA' A
#
# COMPACT_ATOMS: atom_id res chain seq x y z
N MET A 1 11.45 -2.67 -6.58
CA MET A 1 10.39 -1.61 -6.65
C MET A 1 9.98 -1.24 -5.24
N THR A 2 9.66 0.04 -4.97
CA THR A 2 9.10 0.42 -3.66
C THR A 2 7.65 -0.06 -3.51
N LEU A 3 7.19 -0.26 -2.26
CA LEU A 3 5.79 -0.59 -1.96
C LEU A 3 4.82 0.40 -2.65
N LYS A 4 5.11 1.70 -2.54
CA LYS A 4 4.33 2.77 -3.17
C LYS A 4 4.20 2.58 -4.68
N GLN A 5 5.28 2.22 -5.37
CA GLN A 5 5.26 1.99 -6.81
C GLN A 5 4.40 0.78 -7.18
N GLN A 6 4.52 -0.34 -6.46
CA GLN A 6 3.72 -1.54 -6.70
C GLN A 6 2.22 -1.23 -6.58
N VAL A 7 1.84 -0.53 -5.51
CA VAL A 7 0.47 -0.11 -5.27
C VAL A 7 -0.03 0.85 -6.36
N LEU A 8 0.77 1.84 -6.75
CA LEU A 8 0.41 2.77 -7.82
C LEU A 8 0.19 2.07 -9.17
N ILE A 9 1.04 1.12 -9.53
CA ILE A 9 0.90 0.34 -10.76
C ILE A 9 -0.39 -0.47 -10.74
N ALA A 10 -0.70 -1.13 -9.62
CA ALA A 10 -1.93 -1.90 -9.48
C ALA A 10 -3.19 -1.02 -9.50
N LEU A 11 -3.11 0.17 -8.90
CA LEU A 11 -4.19 1.16 -8.97
C LEU A 11 -4.47 1.60 -10.41
N VAL A 12 -3.42 1.91 -11.18
CA VAL A 12 -3.57 2.26 -12.60
C VAL A 12 -4.19 1.11 -13.40
N LYS A 13 -3.74 -0.13 -13.17
CA LYS A 13 -4.32 -1.32 -13.83
C LYS A 13 -5.81 -1.53 -13.49
N LYS A 14 -6.24 -1.23 -12.27
CA LYS A 14 -7.65 -1.28 -11.85
C LYS A 14 -8.47 -0.02 -12.18
N GLY A 15 -7.84 1.04 -12.69
CA GLY A 15 -8.49 2.33 -12.91
C GLY A 15 -8.89 3.06 -11.62
N TRP A 16 -8.22 2.78 -10.50
CA TRP A 16 -8.51 3.38 -9.20
C TRP A 16 -7.55 4.52 -8.87
N SER A 17 -8.05 5.50 -8.10
CA SER A 17 -7.21 6.52 -7.50
C SER A 17 -6.75 6.10 -6.10
N GLN A 18 -5.68 6.71 -5.58
CA GLN A 18 -5.26 6.50 -4.19
C GLN A 18 -6.37 6.88 -3.19
N ARG A 19 -7.18 7.89 -3.54
CA ARG A 19 -8.32 8.33 -2.72
C ARG A 19 -9.42 7.25 -2.68
N GLU A 20 -9.64 6.55 -3.79
CA GLU A 20 -10.57 5.43 -3.86
C GLU A 20 -10.07 4.24 -3.03
N LEU A 21 -8.78 3.92 -3.10
CA LEU A 21 -8.19 2.90 -2.22
C LEU A 21 -8.36 3.25 -0.74
N ALA A 22 -8.06 4.48 -0.35
CA ALA A 22 -8.22 4.95 1.03
C ALA A 22 -9.68 4.84 1.49
N ARG A 23 -10.65 5.22 0.63
CA ARG A 23 -12.09 5.05 0.90
C ARG A 23 -12.47 3.60 1.11
N ARG A 24 -12.04 2.69 0.22
CA ARG A 24 -12.32 1.25 0.34
C ARG A 24 -11.69 0.61 1.57
N MET A 25 -10.54 1.12 1.99
CA MET A 25 -9.87 0.70 3.22
C MET A 25 -10.50 1.29 4.49
N GLY A 26 -11.40 2.27 4.36
CA GLY A 26 -11.97 3.00 5.50
C GLY A 26 -10.96 3.87 6.24
N ILE A 27 -9.94 4.39 5.55
CA ILE A 27 -8.87 5.21 6.14
C ILE A 27 -8.73 6.56 5.45
N SER A 28 -8.01 7.48 6.09
CA SER A 28 -7.66 8.75 5.47
C SER A 28 -6.56 8.57 4.41
N ILE A 29 -6.57 9.44 3.40
CA ILE A 29 -5.52 9.49 2.38
C ILE A 29 -4.15 9.81 3.00
N THR A 30 -4.13 10.56 4.10
CA THR A 30 -2.91 10.87 4.86
C THR A 30 -2.35 9.60 5.47
N TYR A 31 -3.19 8.81 6.16
CA TYR A 31 -2.76 7.53 6.74
C TYR A 31 -2.31 6.52 5.67
N LEU A 32 -2.95 6.51 4.49
CA LEU A 32 -2.46 5.71 3.36
C LEU A 32 -1.06 6.12 2.91
N ARG A 33 -0.75 7.43 2.90
CA ARG A 33 0.60 7.92 2.58
C ARG A 33 1.60 7.55 3.66
N ASP A 34 1.22 7.64 4.93
CA ASP A 34 2.05 7.16 6.05
C ASP A 34 2.38 5.68 5.86
N ILE A 35 1.42 4.80 5.55
CA ILE A 35 1.69 3.38 5.27
C ILE A 35 2.74 3.18 4.16
N PHE A 36 2.78 4.06 3.15
CA PHE A 36 3.76 3.99 2.08
C PHE A 36 5.16 4.50 2.45
N ILE A 37 5.26 5.38 3.45
CA ILE A 37 6.49 6.05 3.87
C ILE A 37 7.09 5.41 5.13
N GLU A 38 6.25 4.94 6.05
CA GLU A 38 6.63 4.42 7.35
C GLU A 38 7.47 3.15 7.25
N LYS A 39 8.49 3.07 8.12
CA LYS A 39 9.32 1.87 8.29
C LYS A 39 8.53 0.70 8.89
N ARG A 40 7.55 0.98 9.75
CA ARG A 40 6.65 -0.03 10.31
C ARG A 40 5.38 -0.10 9.48
N LYS A 41 5.33 -1.04 8.56
CA LYS A 41 4.16 -1.30 7.74
C LYS A 41 3.21 -2.23 8.49
N PRO A 42 1.98 -1.80 8.85
CA PRO A 42 1.03 -2.67 9.52
C PRO A 42 0.64 -3.82 8.59
N LYS A 43 0.95 -5.06 8.99
CA LYS A 43 0.71 -6.27 8.19
C LYS A 43 -0.75 -6.40 7.78
N GLU A 44 -1.68 -6.04 8.67
CA GLU A 44 -3.12 -6.07 8.38
C GLU A 44 -3.50 -5.12 7.24
N ARG A 45 -2.92 -3.91 7.19
CA ARG A 45 -3.19 -2.94 6.12
C ARG A 45 -2.55 -3.35 4.80
N LEU A 46 -1.35 -3.93 4.85
CA LEU A 46 -0.72 -4.49 3.65
C LEU A 46 -1.59 -5.60 3.05
N LYS A 47 -2.04 -6.54 3.88
CA LYS A 47 -2.94 -7.61 3.45
C LYS A 47 -4.24 -7.06 2.86
N GLN A 48 -4.82 -6.03 3.49
CA GLN A 48 -6.01 -5.37 2.98
C GLN A 48 -5.78 -4.73 1.60
N ILE A 49 -4.60 -4.15 1.36
CA ILE A 49 -4.22 -3.61 0.04
C ILE A 49 -4.07 -4.74 -0.97
N GLU A 50 -3.43 -5.86 -0.60
CA GLU A 50 -3.30 -7.06 -1.44
C GLU A 50 -4.67 -7.59 -1.86
N GLU A 51 -5.60 -7.76 -0.93
CA GLU A 51 -6.96 -8.25 -1.18
C GLU A 51 -7.76 -7.29 -2.06
N LEU A 52 -7.69 -5.97 -1.81
CA LEU A 52 -8.43 -4.98 -2.60
C LEU A 52 -7.88 -4.84 -4.02
N LEU A 53 -6.56 -4.91 -4.17
CA LEU A 53 -5.89 -4.72 -5.45
C LEU A 53 -5.64 -6.03 -6.19
N ASP A 54 -5.97 -7.18 -5.60
CA ASP A 54 -5.73 -8.51 -6.16
C ASP A 54 -4.26 -8.67 -6.62
N ILE A 55 -3.33 -8.26 -5.76
CA ILE A 55 -1.89 -8.35 -6.00
C ILE A 55 -1.18 -8.93 -4.78
N LYS A 56 0.05 -9.42 -4.98
CA LYS A 56 0.97 -9.76 -3.91
C LYS A 56 2.01 -8.64 -3.76
N LEU A 57 2.08 -8.04 -2.58
CA LEU A 57 3.01 -6.95 -2.31
C LEU A 57 4.36 -7.53 -1.87
N GLU A 58 5.42 -7.23 -2.62
CA GLU A 58 6.78 -7.62 -2.25
C GLU A 58 7.38 -6.52 -1.38
N VAL A 59 7.29 -6.73 -0.06
CA VAL A 59 7.85 -5.81 0.92
C VAL A 59 9.27 -6.27 1.24
N ASP A 60 10.25 -5.72 0.51
CA ASP A 60 11.67 -5.92 0.81
C ASP A 60 11.92 -5.57 2.28
N SER A 61 12.24 -6.58 3.08
CA SER A 61 12.50 -6.45 4.53
C SER A 61 13.93 -5.96 4.81
N SER A 62 14.66 -5.55 3.77
CA SER A 62 16.10 -5.32 3.78
C SER A 62 16.54 -3.93 4.28
N ASN A 63 15.64 -3.09 4.83
CA ASN A 63 16.02 -1.77 5.35
C ASN A 63 15.73 -1.63 6.84
N GLN A 64 16.34 -2.52 7.62
CA GLN A 64 16.49 -2.42 9.06
C GLN A 64 17.88 -1.82 9.32
N PRO A 65 18.02 -0.51 9.65
CA PRO A 65 19.29 -0.04 10.17
C PRO A 65 19.47 -0.68 11.55
N ALA A 66 20.62 -1.32 11.73
CA ALA A 66 21.12 -1.79 13.02
C ALA A 66 21.19 -0.66 14.05
#